data_AF-A0A922NCR5-F1
#
_entry.id   AF-A0A922NCR5-F1
#
_cell.length_a   1.000
_cell.length_b   1.000
_cell.length_c   1.000
_cell.angle_alpha   90.00
_cell.angle_beta   90.00
_cell.angle_gamma   90.00
#
_symmetry.space_group_name_H-M   'P 1'
#
loop_
_entity.id
_entity.type
_entity.pdbx_description
1 polymer ?
#
loop_
_entity_poly.entity_id
_entity_poly.type
_entity_poly.pdbx_seq_one_letter_code
_entity_poly.pdbx_strand_id
1 'polypeptide(L)'
;MRIARILGLAALVGAVVGEQWPSYSNHNVSTLNCTILGDSEKIVDTAARPPPPPPPRPPPLPSRPEPASNQLWYKCLDKGCIFNWAMRTDDRAVGPFYKPARDTAASPYQSQDDLRKWYWFPYPQDKINEKYDDFYGTWGIGYALDELGLSAYRSTYEGGENYVYVIDHENPARDDVDHQWYQIDGKSYRATGASYGFSINSAQGVIIGMNRLSPKNAAKERNPPVPDDELPGLNQFSDVAWIGWESQTKDQNHDIKGLRYFISVTITNEETLAVVQRALDAKGWRFRDWPGYTFEDRQSPEMRAIMGTPNIQGFAYFLIQHKAQLGNMYISKLQVFNGETSHESPCIIAHVSPADDAPQIGIHQEERHIVRVHTARAML
;
A
#
# COMPACT_ATOMS: atom_id res chain seq x y z
N MET A 1 -45.61 -39.04 15.08
CA MET A 1 -46.82 -38.21 15.31
C MET A 1 -46.51 -36.79 14.83
N ARG A 2 -47.37 -36.16 14.03
CA ARG A 2 -47.24 -34.75 13.57
C ARG A 2 -48.08 -33.81 14.46
N ILE A 3 -48.02 -32.49 14.20
CA ILE A 3 -48.95 -31.42 14.68
C ILE A 3 -48.61 -30.97 16.13
N ALA A 4 -48.58 -29.71 16.59
CA ALA A 4 -48.93 -28.33 16.15
C ALA A 4 -48.08 -27.29 16.97
N ARG A 5 -48.16 -25.93 16.91
CA ARG A 5 -48.49 -24.82 15.95
C ARG A 5 -48.32 -23.46 16.74
N ILE A 6 -48.53 -22.31 16.07
CA ILE A 6 -49.00 -20.99 16.62
C ILE A 6 -47.92 -20.11 17.34
N LEU A 7 -47.48 -18.96 16.81
CA LEU A 7 -48.15 -17.63 16.64
C LEU A 7 -48.56 -17.03 18.01
N GLY A 8 -48.15 -15.84 18.49
CA GLY A 8 -47.66 -14.63 17.84
C GLY A 8 -48.64 -13.47 18.11
N LEU A 9 -48.21 -12.35 18.70
CA LEU A 9 -48.96 -11.06 18.67
C LEU A 9 -48.09 -9.86 19.08
N ALA A 10 -48.53 -8.65 18.72
CA ALA A 10 -47.79 -7.39 18.87
C ALA A 10 -48.64 -6.28 19.55
N ALA A 11 -47.97 -5.21 20.00
CA ALA A 11 -48.56 -3.89 20.33
C ALA A 11 -47.46 -2.80 20.13
N LEU A 12 -47.57 -1.92 19.13
CA LEU A 12 -48.20 -0.57 19.16
C LEU A 12 -47.40 0.46 20.00
N VAL A 13 -46.45 1.17 19.39
CA VAL A 13 -46.57 2.50 18.73
C VAL A 13 -46.45 3.69 19.68
N GLY A 14 -45.44 4.52 19.43
CA GLY A 14 -45.34 5.91 19.86
C GLY A 14 -44.40 6.65 18.90
N ALA A 15 -44.93 7.54 18.08
CA ALA A 15 -44.19 8.21 17.01
C ALA A 15 -43.79 9.64 17.40
N VAL A 16 -42.54 10.02 17.09
CA VAL A 16 -42.12 11.42 16.91
C VAL A 16 -41.24 11.49 15.66
N VAL A 17 -41.45 12.54 14.85
CA VAL A 17 -40.88 12.73 13.52
C VAL A 17 -39.48 13.33 13.60
N GLY A 18 -38.57 12.88 12.72
CA GLY A 18 -37.22 13.41 12.57
C GLY A 18 -36.55 12.94 11.27
N GLU A 19 -36.88 13.63 10.18
CA GLU A 19 -36.20 13.67 8.86
C GLU A 19 -35.32 12.48 8.43
N GLN A 20 -35.88 11.61 7.57
CA GLN A 20 -35.10 10.65 6.80
C GLN A 20 -34.26 11.36 5.73
N TRP A 21 -32.93 11.24 5.83
CA TRP A 21 -32.05 11.39 4.68
C TRP A 21 -32.06 10.08 3.86
N PRO A 22 -32.14 10.12 2.52
CA PRO A 22 -32.21 8.91 1.71
C PRO A 22 -30.87 8.16 1.77
N SER A 23 -30.95 6.89 2.16
CA SER A 23 -29.82 5.96 2.09
C SER A 23 -29.44 5.74 0.63
N TYR A 24 -28.32 6.32 0.19
CA TYR A 24 -27.72 5.97 -1.08
C TYR A 24 -27.14 4.55 -0.98
N SER A 25 -27.71 3.65 -1.77
CA SER A 25 -27.25 2.27 -1.89
C SER A 25 -25.89 2.24 -2.59
N ASN A 26 -24.85 1.80 -1.88
CA ASN A 26 -23.54 1.50 -2.46
C ASN A 26 -23.62 0.24 -3.33
N HIS A 27 -24.07 0.42 -4.57
CA HIS A 27 -23.82 -0.50 -5.68
C HIS A 27 -22.94 0.22 -6.70
N ASN A 28 -21.96 -0.52 -7.25
CA ASN A 28 -20.92 -0.06 -8.19
C ASN A 28 -19.74 0.73 -7.60
N VAL A 29 -18.99 0.12 -6.69
CA VAL A 29 -17.51 0.17 -6.76
C VAL A 29 -16.99 -1.25 -6.66
N SER A 30 -16.51 -1.79 -7.78
CA SER A 30 -15.92 -3.14 -7.81
C SER A 30 -14.56 -3.11 -7.12
N THR A 31 -14.49 -3.66 -5.92
CA THR A 31 -13.22 -4.22 -5.43
C THR A 31 -12.76 -5.28 -6.45
N LEU A 32 -11.51 -5.23 -6.89
CA LEU A 32 -10.92 -6.25 -7.75
C LEU A 32 -10.66 -7.51 -6.92
N ASN A 33 -11.74 -8.25 -6.68
CA ASN A 33 -11.75 -9.48 -5.92
C ASN A 33 -11.13 -10.60 -6.77
N CYS A 34 -9.87 -10.96 -6.52
CA CYS A 34 -9.11 -11.88 -7.38
C CYS A 34 -9.60 -13.35 -7.31
N THR A 35 -10.61 -13.66 -6.50
CA THR A 35 -11.09 -15.01 -6.22
C THR A 35 -12.31 -15.47 -7.04
N ILE A 36 -12.87 -14.64 -7.95
CA ILE A 36 -14.04 -15.04 -8.75
C ILE A 36 -13.85 -14.77 -10.24
N LEU A 37 -13.44 -15.82 -10.96
CA LEU A 37 -13.87 -16.29 -12.30
C LEU A 37 -12.69 -16.95 -13.03
N GLY A 38 -12.48 -18.24 -12.74
CA GLY A 38 -11.79 -19.11 -13.69
C GLY A 38 -12.75 -19.45 -14.83
N ASP A 39 -12.40 -19.04 -16.05
CA ASP A 39 -12.54 -19.85 -17.28
C ASP A 39 -12.05 -19.06 -18.50
N SER A 40 -10.84 -19.38 -18.96
CA SER A 40 -10.51 -19.44 -20.40
C SER A 40 -9.11 -20.05 -20.59
N GLU A 41 -9.07 -21.30 -21.04
CA GLU A 41 -7.83 -21.92 -21.50
C GLU A 41 -7.33 -21.19 -22.76
N LYS A 42 -6.21 -20.46 -22.64
CA LYS A 42 -5.32 -20.17 -23.77
C LYS A 42 -3.87 -20.32 -23.35
N ILE A 43 -3.35 -21.53 -23.53
CA ILE A 43 -1.91 -21.78 -23.58
C ILE A 43 -1.32 -20.92 -24.70
N VAL A 44 -0.31 -20.12 -24.39
CA VAL A 44 0.35 -19.22 -25.35
C VAL A 44 1.82 -19.60 -25.52
N ASP A 45 2.20 -19.71 -26.78
CA ASP A 45 3.53 -20.00 -27.31
C ASP A 45 4.60 -18.99 -26.85
N THR A 46 5.81 -19.47 -26.53
CA THR A 46 6.85 -18.76 -25.78
C THR A 46 7.81 -17.93 -26.65
N ALA A 47 7.30 -17.34 -27.74
CA ALA A 47 8.00 -16.28 -28.45
C ALA A 47 7.74 -14.93 -27.76
N ALA A 48 8.80 -14.21 -27.38
CA ALA A 48 8.68 -12.87 -26.82
C ALA A 48 7.89 -11.96 -27.78
N ARG A 49 6.86 -11.30 -27.25
CA ARG A 49 5.95 -10.46 -28.04
C ARG A 49 6.38 -8.99 -27.97
N PRO A 50 6.31 -8.24 -29.08
CA PRO A 50 6.51 -6.80 -29.03
C PRO A 50 5.42 -6.15 -28.16
N PRO A 51 5.74 -5.09 -27.40
CA PRO A 51 4.78 -4.39 -26.58
C PRO A 51 3.67 -3.71 -27.43
N PRO A 52 2.45 -3.56 -26.88
CA PRO A 52 1.40 -2.78 -27.53
C PRO A 52 1.74 -1.27 -27.54
N PRO A 53 1.29 -0.51 -28.55
CA PRO A 53 1.51 0.93 -28.61
C PRO A 53 0.67 1.68 -27.56
N PRO A 54 1.14 2.85 -27.04
CA PRO A 54 0.39 3.64 -26.06
C PRO A 54 -0.99 4.12 -26.56
N PRO A 55 -2.05 4.05 -25.73
CA PRO A 55 -3.40 4.52 -26.08
C PRO A 55 -3.56 6.05 -25.95
N PRO A 56 -4.47 6.69 -26.71
CA PRO A 56 -4.74 8.12 -26.59
C PRO A 56 -5.38 8.51 -25.24
N ARG A 57 -5.10 9.71 -24.74
CA ARG A 57 -5.56 10.19 -23.42
C ARG A 57 -7.09 10.38 -23.34
N PRO A 58 -7.74 9.99 -22.22
CA PRO A 58 -9.19 10.17 -22.01
C PRO A 58 -9.60 11.63 -21.66
N PRO A 59 -10.90 11.97 -21.71
CA PRO A 59 -11.43 13.29 -21.32
C PRO A 59 -11.93 13.35 -19.84
N PRO A 60 -11.84 14.52 -19.17
CA PRO A 60 -12.05 14.62 -17.71
C PRO A 60 -13.50 14.78 -17.25
N LEU A 61 -13.86 14.12 -16.14
CA LEU A 61 -15.15 14.23 -15.44
C LEU A 61 -15.04 14.03 -13.92
N PRO A 62 -15.84 14.71 -13.07
CA PRO A 62 -15.61 14.73 -11.61
C PRO A 62 -16.53 13.83 -10.78
N SER A 63 -15.97 13.27 -9.71
CA SER A 63 -16.44 13.61 -8.36
C SER A 63 -15.22 13.94 -7.48
N ARG A 64 -15.33 14.97 -6.64
CA ARG A 64 -14.24 15.39 -5.75
C ARG A 64 -14.36 14.61 -4.44
N PRO A 65 -13.28 13.96 -3.93
CA PRO A 65 -13.31 13.39 -2.59
C PRO A 65 -13.65 14.44 -1.53
N GLU A 66 -14.29 14.05 -0.44
CA GLU A 66 -14.49 14.95 0.71
C GLU A 66 -13.16 15.14 1.47
N PRO A 67 -12.81 16.37 1.90
CA PRO A 67 -11.55 16.63 2.59
C PRO A 67 -11.54 16.04 4.02
N ALA A 68 -10.37 15.58 4.46
CA ALA A 68 -10.21 14.89 5.74
C ALA A 68 -10.68 15.73 6.95
N SER A 69 -11.41 15.09 7.85
CA SER A 69 -11.75 15.64 9.16
C SER A 69 -10.48 16.00 9.95
N ASN A 70 -10.59 16.90 10.95
CA ASN A 70 -9.45 17.25 11.79
C ASN A 70 -8.83 16.03 12.48
N GLN A 71 -9.64 15.06 12.93
CA GLN A 71 -9.14 13.85 13.57
C GLN A 71 -8.31 12.99 12.60
N LEU A 72 -8.77 12.78 11.37
CA LEU A 72 -8.03 12.02 10.36
C LEU A 72 -6.76 12.78 9.92
N TRP A 73 -6.87 14.08 9.70
CA TRP A 73 -5.74 14.94 9.34
C TRP A 73 -4.63 14.88 10.39
N TYR A 74 -4.95 15.08 11.69
CA TYR A 74 -3.94 15.04 12.75
C TYR A 74 -3.38 13.64 12.99
N LYS A 75 -4.20 12.57 12.89
CA LYS A 75 -3.73 11.17 12.91
C LYS A 75 -2.64 10.92 11.86
N CYS A 76 -2.85 11.37 10.62
CA CYS A 76 -1.87 11.19 9.54
C CYS A 76 -0.70 12.18 9.65
N LEU A 77 -0.93 13.43 10.07
CA LEU A 77 0.11 14.43 10.29
C LEU A 77 1.13 13.96 11.34
N ASP A 78 0.67 13.52 12.52
CA ASP A 78 1.54 13.05 13.61
C ASP A 78 2.37 11.83 13.17
N LYS A 79 1.74 10.89 12.46
CA LYS A 79 2.42 9.70 11.92
C LYS A 79 3.46 10.07 10.85
N GLY A 80 3.15 11.03 9.98
CA GLY A 80 4.09 11.57 8.99
C GLY A 80 5.25 12.35 9.58
N CYS A 81 5.03 13.10 10.67
CA CYS A 81 6.11 13.73 11.44
C CYS A 81 7.12 12.68 11.93
N ILE A 82 6.62 11.56 12.49
CA ILE A 82 7.45 10.46 12.98
C ILE A 82 8.18 9.79 11.83
N PHE A 83 7.54 9.53 10.69
CA PHE A 83 8.22 8.94 9.53
C PHE A 83 9.32 9.84 8.96
N ASN A 84 9.06 11.14 8.80
CA ASN A 84 10.04 12.11 8.31
C ASN A 84 11.28 12.23 9.23
N TRP A 85 11.09 12.05 10.54
CA TRP A 85 12.19 11.93 11.51
C TRP A 85 12.88 10.56 11.42
N ALA A 86 12.11 9.47 11.49
CA ALA A 86 12.60 8.10 11.63
C ALA A 86 13.41 7.65 10.40
N MET A 87 13.01 8.00 9.18
CA MET A 87 13.77 7.65 7.96
C MET A 87 15.22 8.20 7.98
N ARG A 88 15.43 9.36 8.61
CA ARG A 88 16.71 10.10 8.60
C ARG A 88 17.55 9.90 9.88
N THR A 89 17.03 9.16 10.84
CA THR A 89 17.64 8.98 12.17
C THR A 89 18.23 7.58 12.27
N ASP A 90 19.32 7.42 13.03
CA ASP A 90 19.95 6.12 13.32
C ASP A 90 18.94 5.05 13.79
N ASP A 91 19.15 3.78 13.40
CA ASP A 91 18.19 2.71 13.66
C ASP A 91 18.02 2.39 15.15
N ARG A 92 19.10 2.48 15.96
CA ARG A 92 19.07 2.30 17.41
C ARG A 92 18.36 3.44 18.13
N ALA A 93 18.41 4.65 17.58
CA ALA A 93 17.66 5.79 18.12
C ALA A 93 16.15 5.70 17.81
N VAL A 94 15.76 5.02 16.73
CA VAL A 94 14.34 4.81 16.36
C VAL A 94 13.72 3.58 17.04
N GLY A 95 14.47 2.49 17.25
CA GLY A 95 13.99 1.25 17.89
C GLY A 95 13.15 1.44 19.18
N PRO A 96 13.59 2.28 20.14
CA PRO A 96 12.86 2.53 21.39
C PRO A 96 11.50 3.21 21.26
N PHE A 97 11.12 3.63 20.04
CA PHE A 97 9.83 4.21 19.71
C PHE A 97 8.84 3.21 19.09
N TYR A 98 9.23 1.97 18.79
CA TYR A 98 8.27 0.93 18.41
C TYR A 98 7.41 0.46 19.60
N LYS A 99 6.30 -0.24 19.30
CA LYS A 99 5.53 -1.01 20.28
C LYS A 99 5.45 -2.51 19.93
N PRO A 100 6.00 -3.41 20.78
CA PRO A 100 6.87 -3.13 21.92
C PRO A 100 8.17 -2.43 21.47
N ALA A 101 8.83 -1.76 22.42
CA ALA A 101 10.11 -1.09 22.16
C ALA A 101 11.17 -2.11 21.73
N ARG A 102 12.06 -1.72 20.81
CA ARG A 102 13.10 -2.55 20.21
C ARG A 102 14.47 -1.92 20.41
N ASP A 103 15.53 -2.72 20.31
CA ASP A 103 16.91 -2.21 20.34
C ASP A 103 17.28 -1.45 19.07
N THR A 104 16.68 -1.82 17.93
CA THR A 104 16.79 -1.12 16.65
C THR A 104 15.44 -1.06 15.92
N ALA A 105 15.35 -0.20 14.91
CA ALA A 105 14.20 -0.13 14.00
C ALA A 105 14.14 -1.25 12.96
N ALA A 106 15.14 -2.15 12.92
CA ALA A 106 15.24 -3.18 11.89
C ALA A 106 14.01 -4.12 11.89
N SER A 107 13.62 -4.58 10.71
CA SER A 107 12.63 -5.66 10.62
C SER A 107 13.25 -6.99 11.06
N PRO A 108 12.54 -7.83 11.84
CA PRO A 108 12.95 -9.21 12.08
C PRO A 108 12.71 -10.12 10.86
N TYR A 109 12.03 -9.64 9.80
CA TYR A 109 11.73 -10.40 8.60
C TYR A 109 12.60 -9.89 7.45
N GLN A 110 13.39 -10.78 6.85
CA GLN A 110 14.38 -10.42 5.83
C GLN A 110 14.45 -11.44 4.69
N SER A 111 13.71 -12.56 4.74
CA SER A 111 13.93 -13.69 3.83
C SER A 111 12.68 -14.35 3.27
N GLN A 112 12.84 -15.09 2.17
CA GLN A 112 11.82 -15.99 1.62
C GLN A 112 11.42 -17.12 2.60
N ASP A 113 12.29 -17.46 3.56
CA ASP A 113 11.93 -18.38 4.66
C ASP A 113 10.98 -17.71 5.67
N ASP A 114 11.09 -16.40 5.91
CA ASP A 114 10.15 -15.66 6.78
C ASP A 114 8.75 -15.58 6.16
N LEU A 115 8.67 -15.34 4.85
CA LEU A 115 7.40 -15.38 4.09
C LEU A 115 6.75 -16.76 4.22
N ARG A 116 7.51 -17.83 3.93
CA ARG A 116 7.01 -19.22 4.05
C ARG A 116 6.66 -19.60 5.49
N LYS A 117 7.43 -19.16 6.49
CA LYS A 117 7.13 -19.34 7.92
C LYS A 117 5.77 -18.70 8.25
N TRP A 118 5.57 -17.45 7.84
CA TRP A 118 4.31 -16.71 8.05
C TRP A 118 3.23 -16.96 6.99
N TYR A 119 3.25 -18.13 6.34
CA TYR A 119 2.18 -18.62 5.46
C TYR A 119 1.83 -17.69 4.28
N TRP A 120 2.81 -16.93 3.78
CA TRP A 120 2.71 -16.18 2.53
C TRP A 120 3.19 -17.04 1.36
N PHE A 121 2.38 -17.12 0.30
CA PHE A 121 2.69 -17.89 -0.90
C PHE A 121 2.64 -16.99 -2.14
N PRO A 122 3.64 -17.07 -3.04
CA PRO A 122 3.57 -16.36 -4.32
C PRO A 122 2.42 -16.92 -5.16
N TYR A 123 1.61 -16.04 -5.73
CA TYR A 123 0.56 -16.42 -6.66
C TYR A 123 1.19 -16.94 -7.97
N PRO A 124 0.61 -17.97 -8.63
CA PRO A 124 1.16 -18.49 -9.87
C PRO A 124 1.24 -17.42 -10.97
N GLN A 125 2.45 -17.18 -11.50
CA GLN A 125 2.75 -16.10 -12.44
C GLN A 125 1.96 -16.19 -13.75
N ASP A 126 1.65 -17.42 -14.18
CA ASP A 126 0.80 -17.77 -15.33
C ASP A 126 -0.69 -17.48 -15.12
N LYS A 127 -1.11 -17.28 -13.87
CA LYS A 127 -2.49 -16.96 -13.48
C LYS A 127 -2.71 -15.51 -13.08
N ILE A 128 -1.64 -14.72 -12.96
CA ILE A 128 -1.75 -13.26 -12.73
C ILE A 128 -2.54 -12.66 -13.89
N ASN A 129 -3.59 -11.92 -13.57
CA ASN A 129 -4.46 -11.30 -14.57
C ASN A 129 -3.66 -10.36 -15.48
N GLU A 130 -3.78 -10.51 -16.80
CA GLU A 130 -3.04 -9.74 -17.82
C GLU A 130 -3.13 -8.21 -17.65
N LYS A 131 -4.19 -7.71 -16.99
CA LYS A 131 -4.33 -6.28 -16.64
C LYS A 131 -3.24 -5.75 -15.72
N TYR A 132 -2.59 -6.61 -14.93
CA TYR A 132 -1.43 -6.18 -14.13
C TYR A 132 -0.26 -5.70 -14.99
N ASP A 133 -0.20 -6.13 -16.25
CA ASP A 133 0.89 -5.85 -17.20
C ASP A 133 0.68 -4.51 -17.95
N ASP A 134 -0.53 -3.96 -17.87
CA ASP A 134 -0.98 -2.78 -18.60
C ASP A 134 -0.83 -1.50 -17.75
N PHE A 135 0.38 -0.94 -17.77
CA PHE A 135 0.70 0.30 -17.07
C PHE A 135 0.02 1.54 -17.67
N TYR A 136 -0.41 1.50 -18.94
CA TYR A 136 -1.10 2.63 -19.58
C TYR A 136 -2.60 2.62 -19.29
N GLY A 137 -3.34 1.57 -19.65
CA GLY A 137 -4.80 1.54 -19.56
C GLY A 137 -5.34 1.18 -18.18
N THR A 138 -4.77 0.15 -17.54
CA THR A 138 -5.25 -0.37 -16.25
C THR A 138 -4.75 0.48 -15.08
N TRP A 139 -3.46 0.81 -15.07
CA TRP A 139 -2.86 1.58 -13.96
C TRP A 139 -2.74 3.08 -14.22
N GLY A 140 -2.89 3.54 -15.46
CA GLY A 140 -2.89 4.98 -15.79
C GLY A 140 -1.56 5.70 -15.58
N ILE A 141 -0.44 4.98 -15.52
CA ILE A 141 0.88 5.57 -15.21
C ILE A 141 1.94 5.40 -16.30
N GLY A 142 1.66 4.70 -17.41
CA GLY A 142 2.65 4.45 -18.48
C GLY A 142 3.35 5.72 -18.96
N TYR A 143 2.59 6.79 -19.28
CA TYR A 143 3.15 8.09 -19.67
C TYR A 143 3.97 8.76 -18.56
N ALA A 144 3.59 8.59 -17.28
CA ALA A 144 4.36 9.09 -16.15
C ALA A 144 5.68 8.31 -15.97
N LEU A 145 5.69 7.00 -16.25
CA LEU A 145 6.90 6.18 -16.27
C LEU A 145 7.83 6.64 -17.41
N ASP A 146 7.30 6.79 -18.63
CA ASP A 146 8.06 7.26 -19.80
C ASP A 146 8.74 8.62 -19.54
N GLU A 147 7.99 9.60 -19.03
CA GLU A 147 8.52 10.95 -18.73
C GLU A 147 9.51 10.96 -17.54
N LEU A 148 9.48 9.96 -16.66
CA LEU A 148 10.48 9.74 -15.60
C LEU A 148 11.72 8.94 -16.07
N GLY A 149 11.74 8.49 -17.32
CA GLY A 149 12.79 7.61 -17.87
C GLY A 149 12.74 6.19 -17.28
N LEU A 150 11.55 5.71 -16.94
CA LEU A 150 11.26 4.37 -16.43
C LEU A 150 10.55 3.56 -17.51
N SER A 151 10.80 2.24 -17.57
CA SER A 151 10.08 1.34 -18.47
C SER A 151 8.59 1.33 -18.10
N ALA A 152 7.73 1.48 -19.11
CA ALA A 152 6.28 1.37 -18.98
C ALA A 152 5.75 -0.06 -19.26
N TYR A 153 6.63 -1.07 -19.35
CA TYR A 153 6.28 -2.42 -19.77
C TYR A 153 6.73 -3.50 -18.78
N ARG A 154 5.95 -4.58 -18.66
CA ARG A 154 6.31 -5.80 -17.90
C ARG A 154 7.47 -6.53 -18.57
N SER A 155 8.34 -7.17 -17.77
CA SER A 155 9.49 -7.97 -18.23
C SER A 155 9.15 -9.23 -19.06
N THR A 156 7.87 -9.49 -19.31
CA THR A 156 7.39 -10.47 -20.29
C THR A 156 7.37 -9.91 -21.72
N TYR A 157 7.41 -8.59 -21.90
CA TYR A 157 7.58 -7.91 -23.18
C TYR A 157 9.05 -7.61 -23.46
N GLU A 158 9.42 -7.56 -24.75
CA GLU A 158 10.77 -7.18 -25.16
C GLU A 158 11.13 -5.76 -24.66
N GLY A 159 12.21 -5.64 -23.88
CA GLY A 159 12.65 -4.38 -23.28
C GLY A 159 11.85 -3.91 -22.06
N GLY A 160 10.96 -4.73 -21.51
CA GLY A 160 10.25 -4.44 -20.26
C GLY A 160 11.12 -4.72 -19.03
N GLU A 161 11.08 -3.83 -18.04
CA GLU A 161 11.89 -3.93 -16.80
C GLU A 161 11.03 -4.15 -15.54
N ASN A 162 9.70 -4.12 -15.67
CA ASN A 162 8.78 -4.28 -14.55
C ASN A 162 8.44 -5.74 -14.29
N TYR A 163 8.87 -6.30 -13.15
CA TYR A 163 8.47 -7.63 -12.72
C TYR A 163 7.28 -7.52 -11.76
N VAL A 164 6.14 -8.10 -12.15
CA VAL A 164 4.94 -8.14 -11.32
C VAL A 164 5.01 -9.30 -10.32
N TYR A 165 4.81 -8.98 -9.04
CA TYR A 165 4.70 -9.92 -7.94
C TYR A 165 3.29 -9.83 -7.36
N VAL A 166 2.64 -10.98 -7.20
CA VAL A 166 1.45 -11.14 -6.37
C VAL A 166 1.77 -12.22 -5.34
N ILE A 167 1.48 -11.94 -4.08
CA ILE A 167 1.74 -12.83 -2.95
C ILE A 167 0.61 -12.73 -1.94
N ASP A 168 0.11 -13.88 -1.51
CA ASP A 168 -1.12 -13.98 -0.75
C ASP A 168 -0.88 -14.72 0.58
N HIS A 169 -1.62 -14.33 1.62
CA HIS A 169 -1.62 -14.98 2.94
C HIS A 169 -2.67 -16.10 2.97
N GLU A 170 -2.55 -17.00 2.00
CA GLU A 170 -3.26 -18.25 1.78
C GLU A 170 -2.43 -19.13 0.84
N ASN A 171 -2.63 -20.44 0.85
CA ASN A 171 -2.01 -21.32 -0.13
C ASN A 171 -2.99 -21.52 -1.30
N PRO A 172 -2.68 -21.03 -2.52
CA PRO A 172 -3.58 -21.09 -3.68
C PRO A 172 -3.76 -22.50 -4.28
N ALA A 173 -3.05 -23.51 -3.75
CA ALA A 173 -3.18 -24.91 -4.14
C ALA A 173 -3.95 -25.77 -3.11
N ARG A 174 -4.64 -25.13 -2.16
CA ARG A 174 -5.44 -25.79 -1.10
C ARG A 174 -6.91 -25.40 -1.19
N ASP A 175 -7.72 -26.03 -0.34
CA ASP A 175 -9.13 -25.70 -0.10
C ASP A 175 -9.32 -24.24 0.33
N ASP A 176 -10.59 -23.82 0.39
CA ASP A 176 -11.03 -22.48 0.80
C ASP A 176 -10.22 -21.91 1.99
N VAL A 177 -9.78 -20.65 1.84
CA VAL A 177 -8.99 -19.87 2.80
C VAL A 177 -9.54 -19.91 4.22
N ASP A 178 -10.86 -19.99 4.42
CA ASP A 178 -11.46 -20.08 5.75
C ASP A 178 -11.08 -21.36 6.50
N HIS A 179 -10.72 -22.42 5.78
CA HIS A 179 -10.27 -23.71 6.33
C HIS A 179 -8.74 -23.83 6.41
N GLN A 180 -7.96 -22.81 6.02
CA GLN A 180 -6.51 -22.89 6.00
C GLN A 180 -5.87 -22.43 7.31
N TRP A 181 -5.13 -23.33 7.95
CA TRP A 181 -4.44 -23.10 9.22
C TRP A 181 -2.94 -23.42 9.11
N TYR A 182 -2.14 -22.74 9.94
CA TYR A 182 -0.71 -22.99 10.11
C TYR A 182 -0.28 -22.84 11.57
N GLN A 183 0.96 -23.21 11.87
CA GLN A 183 1.50 -23.26 13.24
C GLN A 183 2.81 -22.50 13.31
N ILE A 184 2.96 -21.65 14.32
CA ILE A 184 4.21 -20.95 14.63
C ILE A 184 4.51 -21.15 16.11
N ASP A 185 5.64 -21.79 16.39
CA ASP A 185 6.19 -21.93 17.74
C ASP A 185 5.17 -22.50 18.77
N GLY A 186 4.29 -23.39 18.29
CA GLY A 186 3.22 -24.06 19.06
C GLY A 186 1.87 -23.34 19.11
N LYS A 187 1.74 -22.13 18.56
CA LYS A 187 0.47 -21.41 18.41
C LYS A 187 -0.12 -21.63 17.01
N SER A 188 -1.43 -21.89 16.97
CA SER A 188 -2.24 -21.92 15.74
C SER A 188 -2.52 -20.52 15.21
N TYR A 189 -2.44 -20.36 13.89
CA TYR A 189 -2.80 -19.17 13.15
C TYR A 189 -3.66 -19.56 11.94
N ARG A 190 -4.56 -18.66 11.52
CA ARG A 190 -5.39 -18.87 10.33
C ARG A 190 -4.92 -18.02 9.16
N ALA A 191 -5.04 -18.55 7.95
CA ALA A 191 -4.89 -17.78 6.74
C ALA A 191 -5.90 -16.63 6.74
N THR A 192 -5.49 -15.46 6.23
CA THR A 192 -6.38 -14.29 6.16
C THR A 192 -6.83 -13.98 4.74
N GLY A 193 -6.18 -14.55 3.73
CA GLY A 193 -6.36 -14.18 2.31
C GLY A 193 -6.05 -12.70 2.05
N ALA A 194 -5.09 -12.14 2.79
CA ALA A 194 -4.46 -10.88 2.41
C ALA A 194 -3.72 -11.05 1.09
N SER A 195 -3.63 -9.97 0.32
CA SER A 195 -3.02 -10.00 -1.01
C SER A 195 -2.20 -8.74 -1.26
N TYR A 196 -0.94 -8.93 -1.64
CA TYR A 196 -0.04 -7.87 -2.06
C TYR A 196 0.35 -8.06 -3.52
N GLY A 197 -0.22 -7.22 -4.39
CA GLY A 197 0.16 -7.09 -5.80
C GLY A 197 1.00 -5.83 -6.01
N PHE A 198 2.19 -5.97 -6.57
CA PHE A 198 3.13 -4.87 -6.80
C PHE A 198 4.11 -5.20 -7.91
N SER A 199 4.70 -4.18 -8.54
CA SER A 199 5.82 -4.35 -9.46
C SER A 199 7.14 -3.92 -8.82
N ILE A 200 8.23 -4.60 -9.16
CA ILE A 200 9.60 -4.17 -8.89
C ILE A 200 10.37 -4.08 -10.21
N ASN A 201 11.04 -2.95 -10.39
CA ASN A 201 12.02 -2.69 -11.43
C ASN A 201 13.30 -2.17 -10.74
N SER A 202 14.20 -3.10 -10.43
CA SER A 202 15.47 -2.80 -9.74
C SER A 202 16.51 -2.16 -10.64
N ALA A 203 16.43 -2.36 -11.97
CA ALA A 203 17.31 -1.73 -12.94
C ALA A 203 17.19 -0.19 -12.94
N GLN A 204 15.96 0.33 -12.80
CA GLN A 204 15.67 1.76 -12.90
C GLN A 204 15.23 2.40 -11.56
N GLY A 205 15.11 1.60 -10.50
CA GLY A 205 14.95 2.08 -9.13
C GLY A 205 13.52 2.35 -8.70
N VAL A 206 12.54 1.53 -9.11
CA VAL A 206 11.12 1.77 -8.78
C VAL A 206 10.39 0.54 -8.23
N ILE A 207 9.56 0.76 -7.22
CA ILE A 207 8.57 -0.18 -6.70
C ILE A 207 7.17 0.43 -6.86
N ILE A 208 6.26 -0.29 -7.52
CA ILE A 208 4.90 0.17 -7.83
C ILE A 208 3.89 -0.67 -7.04
N GLY A 209 3.35 -0.12 -5.95
CA GLY A 209 2.30 -0.77 -5.15
C GLY A 209 0.95 -0.66 -5.85
N MET A 210 0.39 -1.80 -6.25
CA MET A 210 -0.88 -1.92 -6.98
C MET A 210 -2.00 -2.33 -6.02
N ASN A 211 -2.19 -3.63 -5.77
CA ASN A 211 -3.13 -4.13 -4.76
C ASN A 211 -2.44 -4.28 -3.40
N ARG A 212 -3.04 -3.77 -2.32
CA ARG A 212 -2.45 -3.86 -0.96
C ARG A 212 -3.47 -4.17 0.13
N LEU A 213 -4.19 -5.29 -0.03
CA LEU A 213 -5.12 -5.79 0.97
C LEU A 213 -4.35 -6.41 2.15
N SER A 214 -4.28 -5.70 3.28
CA SER A 214 -3.53 -6.14 4.45
C SER A 214 -4.21 -7.26 5.25
N PRO A 215 -3.46 -8.09 6.02
CA PRO A 215 -4.02 -9.11 6.90
C PRO A 215 -5.12 -8.61 7.82
N LYS A 216 -4.96 -7.44 8.42
CA LYS A 216 -5.98 -6.85 9.31
C LYS A 216 -7.29 -6.50 8.61
N ASN A 217 -7.29 -6.28 7.30
CA ASN A 217 -8.51 -6.01 6.55
C ASN A 217 -9.10 -7.31 5.99
N ALA A 218 -8.30 -8.16 5.34
CA ALA A 218 -8.75 -9.44 4.80
C ALA A 218 -9.35 -10.37 5.88
N ALA A 219 -8.75 -10.38 7.08
CA ALA A 219 -9.23 -11.10 8.26
C ALA A 219 -10.71 -10.85 8.61
N LYS A 220 -11.25 -9.66 8.32
CA LYS A 220 -12.63 -9.28 8.63
C LYS A 220 -13.65 -9.90 7.68
N GLU A 221 -13.20 -10.26 6.47
CA GLU A 221 -14.02 -10.84 5.39
C GLU A 221 -14.00 -12.38 5.42
N ARG A 222 -13.27 -12.97 6.36
CA ARG A 222 -13.22 -14.42 6.61
C ARG A 222 -14.44 -14.87 7.42
N ASN A 223 -14.82 -16.15 7.32
CA ASN A 223 -15.98 -16.73 8.02
C ASN A 223 -15.58 -17.93 8.91
N PRO A 224 -15.55 -17.80 10.25
CA PRO A 224 -15.74 -16.56 11.02
C PRO A 224 -14.54 -15.61 10.83
N PRO A 225 -14.66 -14.29 11.13
CA PRO A 225 -13.53 -13.38 11.03
C PRO A 225 -12.30 -13.86 11.82
N VAL A 226 -11.10 -13.68 11.28
CA VAL A 226 -9.84 -14.03 11.97
C VAL A 226 -9.59 -12.98 13.05
N PRO A 227 -9.39 -13.37 14.33
CA PRO A 227 -9.20 -12.41 15.43
C PRO A 227 -7.84 -11.69 15.35
N ASP A 228 -7.77 -10.50 15.96
CA ASP A 228 -6.59 -9.62 15.91
C ASP A 228 -5.30 -10.29 16.46
N ASP A 229 -5.41 -11.31 17.33
CA ASP A 229 -4.26 -12.04 17.88
C ASP A 229 -3.83 -13.27 17.05
N GLU A 230 -4.61 -13.67 16.05
CA GLU A 230 -4.27 -14.69 15.04
C GLU A 230 -3.74 -14.08 13.72
N LEU A 231 -3.52 -12.76 13.67
CA LEU A 231 -2.85 -12.13 12.54
C LEU A 231 -1.38 -12.58 12.44
N PRO A 232 -0.81 -12.72 11.23
CA PRO A 232 0.60 -13.07 11.04
C PRO A 232 1.52 -12.05 11.69
N GLY A 233 2.71 -12.48 12.14
CA GLY A 233 3.76 -11.59 12.59
C GLY A 233 4.31 -10.73 11.44
N LEU A 234 4.53 -11.34 10.27
CA LEU A 234 4.85 -10.65 9.02
C LEU A 234 3.54 -10.20 8.37
N ASN A 235 3.13 -8.97 8.66
CA ASN A 235 1.82 -8.42 8.25
C ASN A 235 1.88 -7.03 7.60
N GLN A 236 3.07 -6.51 7.34
CA GLN A 236 3.28 -5.23 6.68
C GLN A 236 3.74 -5.43 5.24
N PHE A 237 3.24 -4.57 4.35
CA PHE A 237 3.70 -4.50 2.96
C PHE A 237 5.19 -4.13 2.85
N SER A 238 5.75 -3.41 3.84
CA SER A 238 7.17 -3.03 3.85
C SER A 238 8.08 -4.25 3.82
N ASP A 239 7.83 -5.22 4.70
CA ASP A 239 8.63 -6.46 4.82
C ASP A 239 8.51 -7.30 3.55
N VAL A 240 7.29 -7.46 3.01
CA VAL A 240 7.02 -8.23 1.78
C VAL A 240 7.70 -7.59 0.57
N ALA A 241 7.57 -6.27 0.40
CA ALA A 241 8.20 -5.54 -0.68
C ALA A 241 9.73 -5.52 -0.55
N TRP A 242 10.27 -5.47 0.67
CA TRP A 242 11.71 -5.57 0.93
C TRP A 242 12.26 -6.91 0.47
N ILE A 243 11.63 -8.02 0.86
CA ILE A 243 12.10 -9.37 0.50
C ILE A 243 12.05 -9.58 -1.02
N GLY A 244 11.08 -8.97 -1.72
CA GLY A 244 11.09 -8.90 -3.18
C GLY A 244 12.22 -8.05 -3.75
N TRP A 245 12.46 -6.85 -3.19
CA TRP A 245 13.50 -5.92 -3.65
C TRP A 245 14.90 -6.49 -3.46
N GLU A 246 15.21 -7.05 -2.28
CA GLU A 246 16.51 -7.66 -1.97
C GLU A 246 16.76 -8.91 -2.81
N SER A 247 15.73 -9.73 -3.09
CA SER A 247 15.86 -10.86 -4.00
C SER A 247 16.17 -10.39 -5.42
N GLN A 248 15.35 -9.50 -6.00
CA GLN A 248 15.52 -9.09 -7.40
C GLN A 248 16.85 -8.34 -7.62
N THR A 249 17.22 -7.42 -6.73
CA THR A 249 18.51 -6.69 -6.84
C THR A 249 19.70 -7.64 -6.78
N LYS A 250 19.65 -8.65 -5.91
CA LYS A 250 20.68 -9.70 -5.84
C LYS A 250 20.70 -10.60 -7.07
N ASP A 251 19.54 -11.08 -7.52
CA ASP A 251 19.41 -12.02 -8.63
C ASP A 251 19.81 -11.37 -9.98
N GLN A 252 19.61 -10.06 -10.12
CA GLN A 252 19.98 -9.27 -11.31
C GLN A 252 21.32 -8.52 -11.17
N ASN A 253 21.98 -8.60 -10.01
CA ASN A 253 23.21 -7.87 -9.69
C ASN A 253 23.09 -6.33 -9.86
N HIS A 254 21.96 -5.78 -9.40
CA HIS A 254 21.70 -4.34 -9.32
C HIS A 254 22.05 -3.78 -7.93
N ASP A 255 22.29 -2.47 -7.83
CA ASP A 255 22.56 -1.81 -6.55
C ASP A 255 21.31 -1.82 -5.65
N ILE A 256 21.41 -2.44 -4.48
CA ILE A 256 20.38 -2.45 -3.44
C ILE A 256 19.94 -1.04 -3.02
N LYS A 257 20.83 -0.04 -3.16
CA LYS A 257 20.58 1.39 -2.87
C LYS A 257 20.05 2.18 -4.08
N GLY A 258 19.92 1.56 -5.25
CA GLY A 258 19.44 2.20 -6.48
C GLY A 258 17.96 2.63 -6.48
N LEU A 259 17.26 2.50 -5.35
CA LEU A 259 15.85 2.85 -5.20
C LEU A 259 15.63 4.38 -5.26
N ARG A 260 14.91 4.81 -6.28
CA ARG A 260 14.58 6.21 -6.60
C ARG A 260 13.12 6.58 -6.34
N TYR A 261 12.20 5.62 -6.52
CA TYR A 261 10.76 5.89 -6.45
C TYR A 261 9.99 4.76 -5.78
N PHE A 262 8.97 5.14 -5.00
CA PHE A 262 7.79 4.31 -4.81
C PHE A 262 6.59 4.95 -5.50
N ILE A 263 5.72 4.15 -6.10
CA ILE A 263 4.47 4.62 -6.70
C ILE A 263 3.31 3.86 -6.05
N SER A 264 2.28 4.58 -5.59
CA SER A 264 0.96 4.00 -5.30
C SER A 264 0.03 4.38 -6.44
N VAL A 265 -0.47 3.39 -7.17
CA VAL A 265 -1.41 3.60 -8.29
C VAL A 265 -2.87 3.50 -7.85
N THR A 266 -3.77 4.03 -8.68
CA THR A 266 -5.23 3.83 -8.65
C THR A 266 -5.82 3.86 -7.22
N ILE A 267 -5.55 4.93 -6.47
CA ILE A 267 -5.88 4.99 -5.05
C ILE A 267 -7.40 5.15 -4.87
N THR A 268 -8.02 4.12 -4.30
CA THR A 268 -9.43 4.11 -3.88
C THR A 268 -9.60 4.22 -2.36
N ASN A 269 -8.50 4.30 -1.60
CA ASN A 269 -8.53 4.37 -0.14
C ASN A 269 -9.05 5.74 0.34
N GLU A 270 -10.27 5.76 0.88
CA GLU A 270 -10.97 6.98 1.32
C GLU A 270 -10.16 7.82 2.31
N GLU A 271 -9.48 7.20 3.30
CA GLU A 271 -8.62 7.94 4.25
C GLU A 271 -7.50 8.70 3.52
N THR A 272 -6.84 8.06 2.56
CA THR A 272 -5.77 8.68 1.75
C THR A 272 -6.34 9.78 0.86
N LEU A 273 -7.43 9.51 0.14
CA LEU A 273 -8.07 10.49 -0.77
C LEU A 273 -8.51 11.74 -0.03
N ALA A 274 -9.12 11.59 1.15
CA ALA A 274 -9.56 12.72 1.97
C ALA A 274 -8.39 13.56 2.48
N VAL A 275 -7.29 12.93 2.91
CA VAL A 275 -6.07 13.64 3.35
C VAL A 275 -5.42 14.38 2.19
N VAL A 276 -5.28 13.73 1.03
CA VAL A 276 -4.73 14.36 -0.18
C VAL A 276 -5.61 15.53 -0.65
N GLN A 277 -6.94 15.38 -0.66
CA GLN A 277 -7.85 16.48 -1.01
C GLN A 277 -7.64 17.68 -0.09
N ARG A 278 -7.58 17.47 1.24
CA ARG A 278 -7.34 18.55 2.19
C ARG A 278 -5.97 19.22 2.02
N ALA A 279 -4.95 18.45 1.65
CA ALA A 279 -3.61 18.96 1.35
C ALA A 279 -3.57 19.80 0.06
N LEU A 280 -4.34 19.43 -0.96
CA LEU A 280 -4.52 20.23 -2.18
C LEU A 280 -5.30 21.52 -1.87
N ASP A 281 -6.38 21.44 -1.10
CA ASP A 281 -7.23 22.56 -0.71
C ASP A 281 -6.46 23.66 0.03
N ALA A 282 -5.58 23.27 0.96
CA ALA A 282 -4.70 24.19 1.69
C ALA A 282 -3.79 25.03 0.78
N LYS A 283 -3.53 24.58 -0.45
CA LYS A 283 -2.74 25.29 -1.47
C LYS A 283 -3.58 25.88 -2.61
N GLY A 284 -4.91 25.80 -2.53
CA GLY A 284 -5.81 26.21 -3.62
C GLY A 284 -5.72 25.31 -4.87
N TRP A 285 -5.17 24.11 -4.72
CA TRP A 285 -5.01 23.13 -5.80
C TRP A 285 -6.22 22.21 -5.91
N ARG A 286 -6.28 21.45 -7.01
CA ARG A 286 -7.27 20.40 -7.26
C ARG A 286 -6.55 19.19 -7.84
N PHE A 287 -7.19 18.03 -7.82
CA PHE A 287 -6.73 16.89 -8.61
C PHE A 287 -6.63 17.27 -10.10
N ARG A 288 -5.61 16.76 -10.78
CA ARG A 288 -5.31 16.98 -12.19
C ARG A 288 -4.41 15.86 -12.72
N ASP A 289 -4.40 15.71 -14.03
CA ASP A 289 -3.56 14.76 -14.74
C ASP A 289 -2.06 15.06 -14.59
N TRP A 290 -1.24 14.11 -15.01
CA TRP A 290 0.22 14.21 -15.04
C TRP A 290 0.69 15.56 -15.66
N PRO A 291 1.67 16.27 -15.05
CA PRO A 291 2.51 15.87 -13.92
C PRO A 291 1.91 16.14 -12.53
N GLY A 292 0.64 16.52 -12.40
CA GLY A 292 0.02 16.71 -11.10
C GLY A 292 0.56 17.91 -10.31
N TYR A 293 0.72 17.71 -9.00
CA TYR A 293 1.32 18.66 -8.06
C TYR A 293 2.34 17.98 -7.16
N THR A 294 3.43 18.69 -6.82
CA THR A 294 4.49 18.16 -5.95
C THR A 294 4.54 18.90 -4.61
N PHE A 295 4.63 18.13 -3.53
CA PHE A 295 4.92 18.58 -2.18
C PHE A 295 6.40 18.30 -1.89
N GLU A 296 7.21 19.36 -1.83
CA GLU A 296 8.67 19.29 -1.65
C GLU A 296 9.13 19.70 -0.24
N ASP A 297 8.33 20.50 0.47
CA ASP A 297 8.65 20.92 1.83
C ASP A 297 8.25 19.84 2.85
N ARG A 298 9.26 19.12 3.35
CA ARG A 298 9.12 18.08 4.40
C ARG A 298 8.75 18.63 5.78
N GLN A 299 8.79 19.94 5.98
CA GLN A 299 8.30 20.59 7.19
C GLN A 299 6.81 20.95 7.09
N SER A 300 6.27 21.03 5.87
CA SER A 300 4.87 21.41 5.62
C SER A 300 3.89 20.39 6.22
N PRO A 301 2.77 20.85 6.81
CA PRO A 301 1.72 19.96 7.31
C PRO A 301 1.14 19.05 6.21
N GLU A 302 1.04 19.56 4.98
CA GLU A 302 0.47 18.83 3.85
C GLU A 302 1.34 17.62 3.46
N MET A 303 2.65 17.82 3.30
CA MET A 303 3.55 16.73 2.93
C MET A 303 3.58 15.64 4.01
N ARG A 304 3.61 16.05 5.28
CA ARG A 304 3.58 15.13 6.43
C ARG A 304 2.26 14.39 6.53
N ALA A 305 1.13 15.06 6.39
CA ALA A 305 -0.18 14.40 6.40
C ALA A 305 -0.28 13.34 5.29
N ILE A 306 0.14 13.64 4.05
CA ILE A 306 0.16 12.66 2.95
C ILE A 306 1.13 11.50 3.28
N MET A 307 2.30 11.77 3.84
CA MET A 307 3.29 10.75 4.23
C MET A 307 2.75 9.75 5.27
N GLY A 308 1.88 10.20 6.18
CA GLY A 308 1.24 9.34 7.19
C GLY A 308 -0.04 8.63 6.72
N THR A 309 -0.38 8.67 5.43
CA THR A 309 -1.56 7.96 4.88
C THR A 309 -1.33 6.45 4.75
N PRO A 310 -2.40 5.62 4.76
CA PRO A 310 -2.31 4.19 4.53
C PRO A 310 -1.54 3.78 3.26
N ASN A 311 -1.62 4.56 2.19
CA ASN A 311 -0.97 4.25 0.92
C ASN A 311 0.54 4.59 0.87
N ILE A 312 1.03 5.46 1.75
CA ILE A 312 2.46 5.87 1.81
C ILE A 312 3.21 5.26 2.99
N GLN A 313 2.53 4.95 4.11
CA GLN A 313 3.18 4.43 5.32
C GLN A 313 4.04 3.17 5.09
N GLY A 314 3.62 2.28 4.19
CA GLY A 314 4.40 1.06 3.87
C GLY A 314 5.75 1.36 3.22
N PHE A 315 5.81 2.42 2.41
CA PHE A 315 7.06 2.89 1.80
C PHE A 315 7.97 3.55 2.85
N ALA A 316 7.39 4.32 3.78
CA ALA A 316 8.14 4.90 4.88
C ALA A 316 8.72 3.83 5.83
N TYR A 317 7.93 2.81 6.19
CA TYR A 317 8.41 1.68 6.99
C TYR A 317 9.54 0.91 6.30
N PHE A 318 9.44 0.64 4.99
CA PHE A 318 10.52 0.01 4.21
C PHE A 318 11.85 0.77 4.38
N LEU A 319 11.84 2.10 4.22
CA LEU A 319 13.05 2.92 4.38
C LEU A 319 13.55 2.98 5.83
N ILE A 320 12.66 2.85 6.82
CA ILE A 320 13.01 2.84 8.25
C ILE A 320 13.63 1.50 8.68
N GLN A 321 13.10 0.38 8.19
CA GLN A 321 13.36 -0.97 8.68
C GLN A 321 14.56 -1.67 8.03
N HIS A 322 15.05 -1.20 6.88
CA HIS A 322 16.11 -1.87 6.09
C HIS A 322 17.34 -0.97 5.86
N LYS A 323 17.62 -0.09 6.83
CA LYS A 323 18.77 0.84 6.80
C LYS A 323 20.13 0.18 6.78
N ALA A 324 20.27 -1.05 7.31
CA ALA A 324 21.54 -1.76 7.29
C ALA A 324 22.04 -1.99 5.85
N GLN A 325 21.11 -2.21 4.91
CA GLN A 325 21.36 -2.36 3.48
C GLN A 325 21.27 -1.02 2.74
N LEU A 326 20.21 -0.24 2.99
CA LEU A 326 19.92 1.00 2.25
C LEU A 326 20.79 2.21 2.65
N GLY A 327 21.26 2.24 3.90
CA GLY A 327 21.60 3.49 4.58
C GLY A 327 20.34 4.28 4.97
N ASN A 328 20.51 5.52 5.43
CA ASN A 328 19.40 6.42 5.77
C ASN A 328 18.79 7.03 4.50
N MET A 329 17.93 6.29 3.81
CA MET A 329 17.12 6.77 2.70
C MET A 329 15.82 7.42 3.20
N TYR A 330 15.32 8.46 2.54
CA TYR A 330 14.09 9.15 2.94
C TYR A 330 13.22 9.60 1.74
N ILE A 331 11.93 9.78 1.98
CA ILE A 331 11.00 10.39 1.02
C ILE A 331 11.28 11.89 0.94
N SER A 332 11.88 12.33 -0.17
CA SER A 332 12.28 13.73 -0.39
C SER A 332 11.19 14.59 -1.00
N LYS A 333 10.29 14.01 -1.81
CA LYS A 333 9.12 14.69 -2.40
C LYS A 333 7.94 13.73 -2.51
N LEU A 334 6.71 14.26 -2.47
CA LEU A 334 5.48 13.54 -2.77
C LEU A 334 4.76 14.22 -3.93
N GLN A 335 4.57 13.52 -5.04
CA GLN A 335 3.91 14.02 -6.24
C GLN A 335 2.55 13.32 -6.41
N VAL A 336 1.48 14.10 -6.57
CA VAL A 336 0.09 13.63 -6.65
C VAL A 336 -0.49 14.00 -8.02
N PHE A 337 -1.02 13.04 -8.75
CA PHE A 337 -1.60 13.22 -10.09
C PHE A 337 -2.76 12.23 -10.31
N ASN A 338 -3.64 12.48 -11.27
CA ASN A 338 -4.64 11.50 -11.71
C ASN A 338 -3.95 10.47 -12.63
N GLY A 339 -4.19 9.17 -12.40
CA GLY A 339 -3.80 8.15 -13.38
C GLY A 339 -4.68 8.25 -14.63
N GLU A 340 -4.08 8.16 -15.82
CA GLU A 340 -4.74 8.32 -17.13
C GLU A 340 -5.64 7.13 -17.50
N THR A 341 -6.68 6.90 -16.68
CA THR A 341 -7.70 5.86 -16.82
C THR A 341 -9.08 6.49 -16.93
N SER A 342 -10.11 5.74 -17.34
CA SER A 342 -11.50 6.20 -17.34
C SER A 342 -12.07 6.56 -15.96
N HIS A 343 -11.35 6.25 -14.88
CA HIS A 343 -11.75 6.55 -13.51
C HIS A 343 -10.89 7.64 -12.85
N GLU A 344 -9.85 8.14 -13.55
CA GLU A 344 -8.92 9.19 -13.10
C GLU A 344 -8.42 9.04 -11.65
N SER A 345 -8.32 7.80 -11.17
CA SER A 345 -8.05 7.53 -9.75
C SER A 345 -6.67 8.06 -9.38
N PRO A 346 -6.55 8.87 -8.30
CA PRO A 346 -5.28 9.48 -7.95
C PRO A 346 -4.15 8.49 -7.73
N CYS A 347 -2.96 8.86 -8.19
CA CYS A 347 -1.70 8.18 -7.99
C CYS A 347 -0.77 9.08 -7.17
N ILE A 348 0.15 8.46 -6.40
CA ILE A 348 1.16 9.20 -5.63
C ILE A 348 2.53 8.59 -5.89
N ILE A 349 3.50 9.43 -6.28
CA ILE A 349 4.93 9.09 -6.34
C ILE A 349 5.62 9.63 -5.09
N ALA A 350 6.28 8.76 -4.34
CA ALA A 350 7.25 9.13 -3.32
C ALA A 350 8.65 9.08 -3.95
N HIS A 351 9.26 10.25 -4.11
CA HIS A 351 10.65 10.37 -4.56
C HIS A 351 11.55 10.04 -3.37
N VAL A 352 12.52 9.14 -3.58
CA VAL A 352 13.45 8.68 -2.56
C VAL A 352 14.81 9.34 -2.78
N SER A 353 15.50 9.67 -1.70
CA SER A 353 16.87 10.20 -1.76
C SER A 353 17.67 9.72 -0.55
N PRO A 354 19.00 9.54 -0.68
CA PRO A 354 19.84 9.37 0.49
C PRO A 354 19.75 10.64 1.34
N ALA A 355 19.65 10.48 2.65
CA ALA A 355 19.97 11.58 3.56
C ALA A 355 21.42 11.96 3.28
N ASP A 356 21.65 13.23 2.93
CA ASP A 356 22.99 13.80 2.89
C ASP A 356 23.74 13.42 4.18
N ASP A 357 25.06 13.28 4.13
CA ASP A 357 25.92 13.09 5.30
C ASP A 357 25.69 14.25 6.28
N ALA A 358 24.71 14.07 7.17
CA ALA A 358 24.20 15.15 7.97
C ALA A 358 25.32 15.59 8.91
N PRO A 359 25.66 16.90 8.95
CA PRO A 359 26.45 17.43 10.04
C PRO A 359 25.83 16.93 11.34
N GLN A 360 26.66 16.43 12.26
CA GLN A 360 26.18 15.99 13.57
C GLN A 360 25.51 17.18 14.27
N ILE A 361 24.19 17.31 14.12
CA ILE A 361 23.42 18.39 14.74
C ILE A 361 23.45 18.11 16.23
N GLY A 362 24.37 18.79 16.92
CA GLY A 362 24.39 18.83 18.38
C GLY A 362 23.01 19.24 18.86
N ILE A 363 22.48 18.49 19.84
CA ILE A 363 21.09 18.57 20.28
C ILE A 363 20.82 19.94 20.92
N HIS A 364 20.48 20.94 20.10
CA HIS A 364 19.87 22.18 20.56
C HIS A 364 18.44 21.87 20.99
N GLN A 365 18.12 22.19 22.24
CA GLN A 365 16.93 21.71 22.96
C GLN A 365 15.57 22.23 22.42
N GLU A 366 15.56 23.00 21.33
CA GLU A 366 14.38 23.72 20.84
C GLU A 366 13.44 22.88 19.96
N GLU A 367 13.88 21.74 19.40
CA GLU A 367 13.00 20.82 18.66
C GLU A 367 12.02 20.00 19.55
N ARG A 368 11.85 20.37 20.83
CA ARG A 368 10.76 19.83 21.69
C ARG A 368 9.40 20.47 21.39
N HIS A 369 9.02 20.60 20.13
CA HIS A 369 7.60 20.68 19.81
C HIS A 369 6.98 19.28 20.01
N ILE A 370 5.87 19.24 20.75
CA ILE A 370 5.56 18.13 21.65
C ILE A 370 4.96 16.92 20.91
N VAL A 371 5.80 16.11 20.27
CA VAL A 371 5.48 14.69 20.04
C VAL A 371 5.67 13.97 21.37
N ARG A 372 4.58 13.64 22.07
CA ARG A 372 4.66 12.85 23.30
C ARG A 372 5.25 11.48 22.97
N VAL A 373 6.28 11.04 23.69
CA VAL A 373 6.95 9.73 23.48
C VAL A 373 5.95 8.57 23.46
N HIS A 374 4.88 8.64 24.26
CA HIS A 374 3.79 7.67 24.26
C HIS A 374 2.95 7.67 22.97
N THR A 375 2.73 8.83 22.34
CA THR A 375 2.04 8.94 21.05
C THR A 375 2.91 8.40 19.93
N ALA A 376 4.21 8.71 19.93
CA ALA A 376 5.14 8.14 18.98
C ALA A 376 5.21 6.61 19.08
N ARG A 377 5.25 6.07 20.31
CA ARG A 377 5.10 4.64 20.62
C ARG A 377 3.73 4.03 20.30
N ALA A 378 2.75 4.81 19.85
CA ALA A 378 1.49 4.26 19.34
C ALA A 378 1.44 4.24 17.81
N MET A 379 2.46 4.80 17.14
CA MET A 379 2.49 5.03 15.69
C MET A 379 3.59 4.25 14.96
N LEU A 380 4.59 3.73 15.68
CA LEU A 380 5.59 2.74 15.22
C LEU A 380 5.38 1.38 15.89
#